data_AF-A0A4W4F3M3-F1
#
_entry.id   AF-A0A4W4F3M3-F1
#
_cell.length_a   1.000
_cell.length_b   1.000
_cell.length_c   1.000
_cell.angle_alpha   90.00
_cell.angle_beta   90.00
_cell.angle_gamma   90.00
#
_symmetry.space_group_name_H-M   'P 1'
#
loop_
_entity.id
_entity.type
_entity.pdbx_description
1 polymer ?
#
loop_
_entity_poly.entity_id
_entity_poly.type
_entity_poly.pdbx_seq_one_letter_code
_entity_poly.pdbx_strand_id
1 'polypeptide(L)'
;PLCQVVRKGCCMFLLRLGGFIGRYPCWFLFLPLFLAGGLGSGFIFLREREANGIEDQFTPVNGPAKLERAFIQEHFTNDSDFSQLRLTSEGTYASVIITGLQQKNILTVDAFTEILDLDNEVKNVNTGDTFVSLCAQTAGKCMSNAVLDFINFTASKIQSTKIKYPVCKKKLSVCVLLYNFEYLCCSCSPSYIRRRFQLSNCLVLVYNLKL
;
A
#
# COMPACT_ATOMS: atom_id res chain seq x y z
N PRO A 1 52.70 16.93 -27.79
CA PRO A 1 52.68 18.41 -27.88
C PRO A 1 51.36 19.06 -27.43
N LEU A 2 50.19 18.59 -27.90
CA LEU A 2 48.87 19.18 -27.60
C LEU A 2 48.53 19.24 -26.09
N CYS A 3 48.81 18.16 -25.36
CA CYS A 3 48.53 18.06 -23.92
C CYS A 3 49.36 19.06 -23.07
N GLN A 4 50.59 19.38 -23.49
CA GLN A 4 51.40 20.41 -22.80
C GLN A 4 50.87 21.83 -23.04
N VAL A 5 50.35 22.11 -24.24
CA VAL A 5 49.77 23.43 -24.57
C VAL A 5 48.48 23.65 -23.81
N VAL A 6 47.60 22.64 -23.77
CA VAL A 6 46.35 22.68 -22.98
C VAL A 6 46.64 22.86 -21.49
N ARG A 7 47.62 22.13 -20.95
CA ARG A 7 48.03 22.27 -19.54
C ARG A 7 48.53 23.67 -19.22
N LYS A 8 49.43 24.23 -20.03
CA LYS A 8 49.96 25.59 -19.82
C LYS A 8 48.86 26.65 -19.94
N GLY A 9 47.95 26.50 -20.90
CA GLY A 9 46.79 27.38 -21.05
C GLY A 9 45.86 27.34 -19.83
N CYS A 10 45.52 26.15 -19.34
CA CYS A 10 44.67 25.97 -18.17
C CYS A 10 45.32 26.52 -16.89
N CYS A 11 46.61 26.27 -16.66
CA CYS A 11 47.34 26.83 -15.52
C CYS A 11 47.36 28.36 -15.56
N MET A 12 47.64 28.97 -16.72
CA MET A 12 47.63 30.43 -16.87
C MET A 12 46.25 31.03 -16.62
N PHE A 13 45.19 30.36 -17.06
CA PHE A 13 43.81 30.78 -16.85
C PHE A 13 43.43 30.72 -15.36
N LEU A 14 43.71 29.62 -14.68
CA LEU A 14 43.43 29.46 -13.25
C LEU A 14 44.25 30.43 -12.39
N LEU A 15 45.51 30.71 -12.76
CA LEU A 15 46.33 31.72 -12.08
C LEU A 15 45.74 33.13 -12.22
N ARG A 16 45.27 33.49 -13.41
CA ARG A 16 44.60 34.78 -13.64
C ARG A 16 43.27 34.88 -12.90
N LEU A 17 42.47 33.82 -12.90
CA LEU A 17 41.22 33.74 -12.14
C LEU A 17 41.48 33.82 -10.63
N GLY A 18 42.44 33.07 -10.10
CA GLY A 18 42.81 33.10 -8.69
C GLY A 18 43.28 34.49 -8.26
N GLY A 19 44.10 35.14 -9.08
CA GLY A 19 44.51 36.53 -8.84
C GLY A 19 43.34 37.53 -8.86
N PHE A 20 42.36 37.32 -9.74
CA PHE A 20 41.15 38.13 -9.80
C PHE A 20 40.24 37.93 -8.57
N ILE A 21 40.04 36.67 -8.15
CA ILE A 21 39.27 36.31 -6.95
C ILE A 21 39.95 36.88 -5.69
N GLY A 22 41.27 36.76 -5.59
CA GLY A 22 42.05 37.30 -4.46
C GLY A 22 42.02 38.83 -4.36
N ARG A 23 41.75 39.54 -5.46
CA ARG A 23 41.61 41.01 -5.48
C ARG A 23 40.23 41.49 -5.04
N TYR A 24 39.20 40.64 -5.14
CA TYR A 24 37.81 40.95 -4.74
C TYR A 24 37.21 39.86 -3.84
N PRO A 25 37.80 39.57 -2.66
CA PRO A 25 37.43 38.42 -1.85
C PRO A 25 35.98 38.48 -1.35
N CYS A 26 35.49 39.66 -0.97
CA CYS A 26 34.13 39.82 -0.43
C CYS A 26 33.05 39.51 -1.48
N TRP A 27 33.21 40.00 -2.72
CA TRP A 27 32.21 39.79 -3.77
C TRP A 27 32.08 38.30 -4.13
N PHE A 28 33.21 37.60 -4.22
CA PHE A 28 33.24 36.15 -4.48
C PHE A 28 32.78 35.29 -3.29
N LEU A 29 32.61 35.86 -2.09
CA LEU A 29 32.03 35.16 -0.94
C LEU A 29 30.51 35.36 -0.91
N PHE A 30 30.04 36.60 -1.00
CA PHE A 30 28.62 36.91 -0.88
C PHE A 30 27.81 36.50 -2.11
N LEU A 31 28.35 36.68 -3.33
CA LEU A 31 27.64 36.35 -4.56
C LEU A 31 27.20 34.86 -4.62
N PRO A 32 28.08 33.85 -4.44
CA PRO A 32 27.64 32.46 -4.42
C PRO A 32 26.73 32.13 -3.23
N LEU A 33 26.87 32.83 -2.10
CA LEU A 33 25.98 32.64 -0.95
C LEU A 33 24.54 33.09 -1.26
N PHE A 34 24.38 34.26 -1.87
CA PHE A 34 23.05 34.74 -2.29
C PHE A 34 22.46 33.89 -3.43
N LEU A 35 23.28 33.44 -4.39
CA LEU A 35 22.86 32.52 -5.44
C LEU A 35 22.42 31.17 -4.85
N ALA A 36 23.20 30.58 -3.95
CA ALA A 36 22.86 29.34 -3.28
C ALA A 36 21.61 29.49 -2.41
N GLY A 37 21.46 30.61 -1.70
CA GLY A 37 20.25 30.92 -0.93
C GLY A 37 19.02 31.09 -1.81
N GLY A 38 19.15 31.78 -2.94
CA GLY A 38 18.07 31.94 -3.93
C GLY A 38 17.63 30.61 -4.53
N LEU A 39 18.58 29.78 -4.99
CA LEU A 39 18.30 28.43 -5.48
C LEU A 39 17.77 27.51 -4.36
N GLY A 40 18.29 27.67 -3.14
CA GLY A 40 17.90 26.94 -1.94
C GLY A 40 16.48 27.28 -1.45
N SER A 41 15.98 28.50 -1.72
CA SER A 41 14.61 28.88 -1.37
C SER A 41 13.56 28.00 -2.06
N GLY A 42 13.88 27.41 -3.21
CA GLY A 42 13.03 26.44 -3.91
C GLY A 42 12.73 25.20 -3.07
N PHE A 43 13.58 24.85 -2.09
CA PHE A 43 13.36 23.71 -1.20
C PHE A 43 12.14 23.90 -0.27
N ILE A 44 11.65 25.13 -0.08
CA ILE A 44 10.42 25.40 0.68
C ILE A 44 9.21 24.72 0.01
N PHE A 45 9.20 24.63 -1.32
CA PHE A 45 8.10 24.03 -2.10
C PHE A 45 8.17 22.50 -2.19
N LEU A 46 9.18 21.85 -1.62
CA LEU A 46 9.32 20.40 -1.70
C LEU A 46 8.16 19.66 -1.02
N ARG A 47 7.65 20.18 0.10
CA ARG A 47 6.52 19.57 0.81
C ARG A 47 5.25 19.52 -0.05
N GLU A 48 5.02 20.55 -0.86
CA GLU A 48 3.85 20.64 -1.74
C GLU A 48 4.00 19.82 -3.02
N ARG A 49 5.24 19.52 -3.41
CA ARG A 49 5.59 18.78 -4.64
C ARG A 49 6.01 17.34 -4.36
N GLU A 50 5.81 16.87 -3.13
CA GLU A 50 6.14 15.52 -2.73
C GLU A 50 5.13 14.54 -3.33
N ALA A 51 5.58 13.72 -4.28
CA ALA A 51 4.78 12.65 -4.85
C ALA A 51 4.80 11.44 -3.91
N ASN A 52 3.98 11.47 -2.86
CA ASN A 52 3.88 10.40 -1.85
C ASN A 52 3.12 9.15 -2.33
N GLY A 53 2.55 9.18 -3.54
CA GLY A 53 1.89 8.03 -4.13
C GLY A 53 2.91 6.97 -4.54
N ILE A 54 2.85 5.78 -3.92
CA ILE A 54 3.66 4.62 -4.30
C ILE A 54 3.53 4.36 -5.81
N GLU A 55 2.29 4.40 -6.35
CA GLU A 55 2.07 4.21 -7.78
C GLU A 55 2.81 5.26 -8.63
N ASP A 56 2.86 6.53 -8.22
CA ASP A 56 3.51 7.61 -8.98
C ASP A 56 5.03 7.57 -8.93
N GLN A 57 5.61 7.00 -7.87
CA GLN A 57 7.05 6.84 -7.75
C GLN A 57 7.57 5.65 -8.58
N PHE A 58 6.77 4.60 -8.73
CA PHE A 58 7.19 3.35 -9.37
C PHE A 58 6.65 3.16 -10.79
N THR A 59 5.67 3.96 -11.24
CA THR A 59 5.11 3.84 -12.58
C THR A 59 5.12 5.16 -13.35
N PRO A 60 5.46 5.14 -14.65
CA PRO A 60 5.51 6.35 -15.46
C PRO A 60 4.13 6.99 -15.58
N VAL A 61 4.07 8.33 -15.57
CA VAL A 61 2.82 9.11 -15.60
C VAL A 61 1.92 8.72 -16.79
N ASN A 62 2.52 8.50 -17.96
CA ASN A 62 1.81 8.15 -19.21
C ASN A 62 2.02 6.68 -19.60
N GLY A 63 2.13 5.78 -18.62
CA GLY A 63 2.18 4.35 -18.90
C GLY A 63 0.89 3.85 -19.56
N PRO A 64 0.96 2.90 -20.51
CA PRO A 64 -0.23 2.35 -21.18
C PRO A 64 -1.26 1.82 -20.18
N ALA A 65 -0.81 1.19 -19.10
CA ALA A 65 -1.68 0.71 -18.02
C ALA A 65 -2.45 1.84 -17.30
N LYS A 66 -1.83 3.01 -17.09
CA LYS A 66 -2.50 4.18 -16.48
C LYS A 66 -3.53 4.79 -17.43
N LEU A 67 -3.23 4.83 -18.73
CA LEU A 67 -4.16 5.34 -19.75
C LEU A 67 -5.39 4.45 -19.91
N GLU A 68 -5.19 3.14 -20.01
CA GLU A 68 -6.30 2.17 -20.07
C GLU A 68 -7.16 2.22 -18.80
N ARG A 69 -6.50 2.35 -17.63
CA ARG A 69 -7.20 2.51 -16.36
C ARG A 69 -8.04 3.80 -16.30
N ALA A 70 -7.49 4.92 -16.75
CA ALA A 70 -8.21 6.19 -16.83
C ALA A 70 -9.44 6.08 -17.75
N PHE A 71 -9.28 5.44 -18.91
CA PHE A 71 -10.39 5.16 -19.82
C PHE A 71 -11.49 4.32 -19.14
N ILE A 72 -11.13 3.26 -18.42
CA ILE A 72 -12.11 2.43 -17.69
C ILE A 72 -12.81 3.25 -16.60
N GLN A 73 -12.07 4.06 -15.83
CA GLN A 73 -12.65 4.88 -14.76
C GLN A 73 -13.62 5.94 -15.28
N GLU A 74 -13.34 6.53 -16.45
CA GLU A 74 -14.22 7.51 -17.10
C GLU A 74 -15.51 6.86 -17.63
N HIS A 75 -15.44 5.65 -18.18
CA HIS A 75 -16.57 4.99 -18.84
C HIS A 75 -17.39 4.10 -17.89
N PHE A 76 -16.79 3.62 -16.80
CA PHE A 76 -17.42 2.72 -15.82
C PHE A 76 -17.34 3.36 -14.42
N THR A 77 -18.22 4.34 -14.18
CA THR A 77 -18.32 5.01 -12.88
C THR A 77 -18.92 4.08 -11.83
N ASN A 78 -18.31 4.04 -10.64
CA ASN A 78 -18.77 3.24 -9.50
C ASN A 78 -19.94 3.95 -8.78
N ASP A 79 -21.11 4.03 -9.42
CA ASP A 79 -22.18 4.92 -8.96
C ASP A 79 -23.00 4.42 -7.76
N SER A 80 -22.89 3.16 -7.33
CA SER A 80 -23.69 2.71 -6.17
C SER A 80 -23.20 1.46 -5.44
N ASP A 81 -22.63 0.49 -6.17
CA ASP A 81 -22.30 -0.81 -5.61
C ASP A 81 -20.81 -1.09 -5.69
N PHE A 82 -20.14 -1.02 -4.54
CA PHE A 82 -18.75 -1.45 -4.45
C PHE A 82 -18.64 -2.94 -4.75
N SER A 83 -17.65 -3.32 -5.54
CA SER A 83 -17.30 -4.72 -5.78
C SER A 83 -15.80 -4.85 -5.87
N GLN A 84 -15.21 -5.72 -5.03
CA GLN A 84 -13.77 -6.02 -5.04
C GLN A 84 -13.24 -6.40 -6.42
N LEU A 85 -14.07 -7.08 -7.23
CA LEU A 85 -13.69 -7.55 -8.57
C LEU A 85 -13.71 -6.45 -9.63
N ARG A 86 -14.25 -5.27 -9.31
CA ARG A 86 -14.41 -4.13 -10.23
C ARG A 86 -13.48 -2.97 -9.89
N LEU A 87 -12.60 -3.10 -8.90
CA LEU A 87 -11.63 -2.04 -8.64
C LEU A 87 -10.61 -1.97 -9.78
N THR A 88 -10.47 -0.76 -10.30
CA THR A 88 -9.42 -0.40 -11.26
C THR A 88 -8.10 -0.06 -10.58
N SER A 89 -8.14 0.18 -9.26
CA SER A 89 -7.02 0.46 -8.36
C SER A 89 -6.86 -0.63 -7.31
N GLU A 90 -5.79 -0.58 -6.53
CA GLU A 90 -5.70 -1.32 -5.26
C GLU A 90 -6.82 -0.92 -4.28
N GLY A 91 -7.31 0.32 -4.39
CA GLY A 91 -8.34 0.87 -3.51
C GLY A 91 -7.84 1.14 -2.09
N THR A 92 -8.70 1.68 -1.24
CA THR A 92 -8.37 1.89 0.17
C THR A 92 -8.95 0.75 1.00
N TYR A 93 -8.08 -0.01 1.67
CA TYR A 93 -8.47 -1.11 2.53
C TYR A 93 -7.60 -1.15 3.78
N ALA A 94 -8.15 -1.71 4.85
CA ALA A 94 -7.41 -2.10 6.04
C ALA A 94 -7.44 -3.63 6.15
N SER A 95 -6.31 -4.26 6.45
CA SER A 95 -6.24 -5.70 6.68
C SER A 95 -5.70 -6.01 8.07
N VAL A 96 -6.30 -7.00 8.72
CA VAL A 96 -5.89 -7.49 10.04
C VAL A 96 -5.49 -8.94 9.89
N ILE A 97 -4.21 -9.22 10.16
CA ILE A 97 -3.64 -10.56 10.10
C ILE A 97 -3.62 -11.13 11.52
N ILE A 98 -4.41 -12.17 11.72
CA ILE A 98 -4.60 -12.83 13.01
C ILE A 98 -3.85 -14.15 12.96
N THR A 99 -2.99 -14.39 13.95
CA THR A 99 -2.19 -15.63 14.02
C THR A 99 -2.34 -16.29 15.38
N GLY A 100 -2.31 -17.62 15.40
CA GLY A 100 -2.37 -18.39 16.64
C GLY A 100 -1.05 -18.32 17.41
N LEU A 101 -1.11 -17.96 18.69
CA LEU A 101 0.03 -18.02 19.61
C LEU A 101 0.66 -19.42 19.56
N GLN A 102 1.97 -19.50 19.31
CA GLN A 102 2.73 -20.74 19.22
C GLN A 102 2.18 -21.76 18.19
N GLN A 103 1.68 -21.29 17.04
CA GLN A 103 1.12 -22.16 15.98
C GLN A 103 -0.11 -22.96 16.43
N LYS A 104 -0.82 -22.51 17.48
CA LYS A 104 -2.10 -23.08 17.87
C LYS A 104 -3.16 -22.84 16.79
N ASN A 105 -4.13 -23.75 16.75
CA ASN A 105 -5.23 -23.67 15.81
C ASN A 105 -6.16 -22.51 16.19
N ILE A 106 -6.38 -21.58 15.26
CA ILE A 106 -7.29 -20.44 15.39
C ILE A 106 -8.73 -20.79 15.02
N LEU A 107 -8.98 -21.96 14.43
CA LEU A 107 -10.33 -22.46 14.09
C LEU A 107 -11.01 -23.13 15.28
N THR A 108 -10.75 -22.64 16.50
CA THR A 108 -11.40 -23.08 17.75
C THR A 108 -12.48 -22.06 18.12
N VAL A 109 -13.44 -22.48 18.95
CA VAL A 109 -14.54 -21.59 19.37
C VAL A 109 -13.98 -20.40 20.15
N ASP A 110 -13.07 -20.64 21.08
CA ASP A 110 -12.47 -19.62 21.93
C ASP A 110 -11.67 -18.58 21.11
N ALA A 111 -10.86 -19.04 20.14
CA ALA A 111 -10.13 -18.11 19.27
C ALA A 111 -11.08 -17.34 18.36
N PHE A 112 -12.14 -17.97 17.84
CA PHE A 112 -13.11 -17.27 16.99
C PHE A 112 -13.99 -16.29 17.77
N THR A 113 -14.24 -16.51 19.06
CA THR A 113 -14.92 -15.50 19.90
C THR A 113 -14.07 -14.24 20.01
N GLU A 114 -12.77 -14.37 20.25
CA GLU A 114 -11.85 -13.22 20.29
C GLU A 114 -11.78 -12.50 18.93
N ILE A 115 -11.81 -13.25 17.83
CA ILE A 115 -11.83 -12.69 16.46
C ILE A 115 -13.11 -11.88 16.22
N LEU A 116 -14.26 -12.35 16.70
CA LEU A 116 -15.53 -11.63 16.58
C LEU A 116 -15.56 -10.37 17.44
N ASP A 117 -14.99 -10.43 18.64
CA ASP A 117 -14.85 -9.27 19.51
C ASP A 117 -13.95 -8.20 18.87
N LEU A 118 -12.84 -8.62 18.24
CA LEU A 118 -11.97 -7.74 17.48
C LEU A 118 -12.68 -7.10 16.27
N ASP A 119 -13.47 -7.87 15.51
CA ASP A 119 -14.27 -7.35 14.39
C ASP A 119 -15.30 -6.30 14.87
N ASN A 120 -15.90 -6.52 16.05
CA ASN A 120 -16.79 -5.54 16.67
C ASN A 120 -16.05 -4.27 17.11
N GLU A 121 -14.86 -4.40 17.69
CA GLU A 121 -14.04 -3.26 18.10
C GLU A 121 -13.65 -2.40 16.88
N VAL A 122 -13.22 -3.02 15.79
CA VAL A 122 -12.90 -2.33 14.52
C VAL A 122 -14.12 -1.59 13.97
N LYS A 123 -15.31 -2.20 14.00
CA LYS A 123 -16.55 -1.57 13.53
C LYS A 123 -17.04 -0.43 14.44
N ASN A 124 -16.63 -0.44 15.71
CA ASN A 124 -17.01 0.56 16.71
C ASN A 124 -15.99 1.70 16.86
N VAL A 125 -14.91 1.71 16.06
CA VAL A 125 -13.99 2.84 16.00
C VAL A 125 -14.74 4.12 15.65
N ASN A 126 -14.56 5.14 16.50
CA ASN A 126 -15.11 6.46 16.30
C ASN A 126 -13.96 7.48 16.38
N THR A 127 -13.44 7.87 15.21
CA THR A 127 -12.40 8.91 15.08
C THR A 127 -12.98 10.05 14.24
N GLY A 128 -14.07 10.65 14.71
CA GLY A 128 -14.81 11.72 14.03
C GLY A 128 -15.83 11.20 13.02
N ASP A 129 -15.47 10.18 12.24
CA ASP A 129 -16.37 9.47 11.32
C ASP A 129 -16.64 8.03 11.82
N THR A 130 -17.86 7.55 11.58
CA THR A 130 -18.23 6.16 11.91
C THR A 130 -17.71 5.18 10.87
N PHE A 131 -17.42 3.93 11.25
CA PHE A 131 -17.04 2.90 10.28
C PHE A 131 -18.06 2.75 9.13
N VAL A 132 -19.35 2.93 9.41
CA VAL A 132 -20.44 2.81 8.41
C VAL A 132 -20.36 3.90 7.33
N SER A 133 -19.89 5.10 7.67
CA SER A 133 -19.71 6.19 6.70
C SER A 133 -18.45 6.02 5.85
N LEU A 134 -17.42 5.37 6.40
CA LEU A 134 -16.15 5.14 5.71
C LEU A 134 -16.11 3.82 4.93
N CYS A 135 -16.97 2.85 5.24
CA CYS A 135 -16.91 1.54 4.60
C CYS A 135 -17.37 1.60 3.14
N ALA A 136 -16.78 0.72 2.33
CA ALA A 136 -17.29 0.42 1.01
C ALA A 136 -18.65 -0.30 1.11
N GLN A 137 -19.69 0.28 0.49
CA GLN A 137 -21.06 -0.24 0.55
C GLN A 137 -21.49 -0.92 -0.76
N THR A 138 -22.23 -2.01 -0.61
CA THR A 138 -22.95 -2.69 -1.68
C THR A 138 -24.41 -2.78 -1.24
N ALA A 139 -25.34 -2.26 -2.03
CA ALA A 139 -26.77 -2.20 -1.70
C ALA A 139 -27.06 -1.60 -0.30
N GLY A 140 -26.31 -0.55 0.09
CA GLY A 140 -26.49 0.15 1.35
C GLY A 140 -25.96 -0.57 2.60
N LYS A 141 -25.19 -1.65 2.44
CA LYS A 141 -24.52 -2.36 3.54
C LYS A 141 -23.01 -2.39 3.33
N CYS A 142 -22.25 -2.24 4.40
CA CYS A 142 -20.81 -2.45 4.37
C CYS A 142 -20.50 -3.87 3.91
N MET A 143 -19.50 -4.02 3.05
CA MET A 143 -19.03 -5.34 2.65
C MET A 143 -18.38 -6.06 3.83
N SER A 144 -18.82 -7.29 4.06
CA SER A 144 -18.39 -8.14 5.17
C SER A 144 -17.28 -9.12 4.76
N ASN A 145 -16.60 -9.66 5.77
CA ASN A 145 -15.59 -10.70 5.59
C ASN A 145 -16.26 -12.04 5.27
N ALA A 146 -15.91 -12.64 4.12
CA ALA A 146 -16.51 -13.90 3.65
C ALA A 146 -16.37 -15.06 4.65
N VAL A 147 -15.29 -15.09 5.45
CA VAL A 147 -15.08 -16.12 6.47
C VAL A 147 -16.06 -15.95 7.65
N LEU A 148 -16.30 -14.72 8.09
CA LEU A 148 -17.25 -14.43 9.17
C LEU A 148 -18.70 -14.65 8.72
N ASP A 149 -18.99 -14.32 7.46
CA ASP A 149 -20.30 -14.58 6.85
C ASP A 149 -20.59 -16.08 6.74
N PHE A 150 -19.59 -16.89 6.39
CA PHE A 150 -19.76 -18.34 6.24
C PHE A 150 -20.19 -19.03 7.56
N ILE A 151 -19.72 -18.51 8.69
CA ILE A 151 -20.12 -19.01 10.02
C ILE A 151 -21.30 -18.24 10.62
N ASN A 152 -21.93 -17.32 9.87
CA ASN A 152 -22.98 -16.41 10.33
C ASN A 152 -22.61 -15.71 11.66
N PHE A 153 -21.37 -15.21 11.80
CA PHE A 153 -20.90 -14.52 13.00
C PHE A 153 -21.11 -15.33 14.31
N THR A 154 -21.12 -16.66 14.22
CA THR A 154 -21.34 -17.55 15.37
C THR A 154 -20.13 -18.46 15.57
N ALA A 155 -19.36 -18.24 16.64
CA ALA A 155 -18.14 -19.00 16.91
C ALA A 155 -18.38 -20.51 17.05
N SER A 156 -19.51 -20.94 17.63
CA SER A 156 -19.81 -22.37 17.83
C SER A 156 -19.96 -23.17 16.53
N LYS A 157 -20.29 -22.51 15.40
CA LYS A 157 -20.44 -23.18 14.11
C LYS A 157 -19.11 -23.63 13.51
N ILE A 158 -17.99 -23.03 13.93
CA ILE A 158 -16.66 -23.32 13.36
C ILE A 158 -16.30 -24.81 13.44
N GLN A 159 -16.64 -25.48 14.55
CA GLN A 159 -16.35 -26.90 14.77
C GLN A 159 -17.20 -27.82 13.87
N SER A 160 -18.41 -27.37 13.53
CA SER A 160 -19.34 -28.13 12.69
C SER A 160 -19.06 -27.96 11.18
N THR A 161 -18.48 -26.82 10.79
CA THR A 161 -18.16 -26.51 9.40
C THR A 161 -16.80 -27.03 8.99
N LYS A 162 -16.78 -28.04 8.13
CA LYS A 162 -15.56 -28.49 7.46
C LYS A 162 -15.20 -27.53 6.33
N ILE A 163 -14.35 -26.55 6.62
CA ILE A 163 -13.74 -25.69 5.60
C ILE A 163 -12.70 -26.52 4.85
N LYS A 164 -12.97 -26.85 3.58
CA LYS A 164 -12.04 -27.60 2.72
C LYS A 164 -11.52 -26.71 1.59
N TYR A 165 -10.20 -26.70 1.44
CA TYR A 165 -9.54 -26.12 0.28
C TYR A 165 -9.39 -27.19 -0.83
N PRO A 166 -9.55 -26.84 -2.13
CA PRO A 166 -10.24 -25.69 -2.69
C PRO A 166 -11.67 -26.09 -3.06
N VAL A 167 -12.72 -25.55 -2.40
CA VAL A 167 -14.08 -25.75 -2.96
C VAL A 167 -15.05 -24.62 -2.64
N CYS A 168 -15.41 -23.88 -3.70
CA CYS A 168 -16.62 -23.07 -3.79
C CYS A 168 -17.81 -24.00 -4.07
N LYS A 169 -18.94 -23.86 -3.36
CA LYS A 169 -20.23 -24.37 -3.86
C LYS A 169 -21.32 -23.30 -3.86
N LYS A 170 -21.98 -23.27 -5.01
CA LYS A 170 -23.11 -22.49 -5.52
C LYS A 170 -24.09 -21.99 -4.43
N LYS A 171 -23.89 -20.77 -3.94
CA LYS A 171 -24.90 -19.67 -3.94
C LYS A 171 -24.33 -18.39 -3.29
N LEU A 172 -23.14 -17.99 -3.70
CA LEU A 172 -22.64 -16.61 -3.54
C LEU A 172 -21.38 -16.53 -4.39
N SER A 173 -21.25 -15.47 -5.20
CA SER A 173 -20.10 -15.21 -6.08
C SER A 173 -18.85 -14.79 -5.30
N VAL A 174 -18.57 -15.45 -4.18
CA VAL A 174 -17.30 -15.37 -3.49
C VAL A 174 -16.70 -16.76 -3.55
N CYS A 175 -16.24 -17.14 -4.75
CA CYS A 175 -15.03 -17.93 -4.74
C CYS A 175 -14.02 -17.07 -4.02
N VAL A 176 -13.60 -17.51 -2.82
CA VAL A 176 -12.35 -17.05 -2.22
C VAL A 176 -11.25 -17.60 -3.13
N LEU A 177 -11.17 -17.00 -4.31
CA LEU A 177 -9.97 -16.78 -5.03
C LEU A 177 -9.09 -16.02 -4.04
N LEU A 178 -8.34 -16.78 -3.24
CA LEU A 178 -7.11 -16.35 -2.59
C LEU A 178 -6.11 -16.00 -3.70
N TYR A 179 -6.50 -15.10 -4.59
CA TYR A 179 -5.77 -14.71 -5.79
C TYR A 179 -4.84 -13.53 -5.51
N ASN A 180 -4.99 -12.90 -4.35
CA ASN A 180 -3.88 -12.18 -3.76
C ASN A 180 -3.08 -13.17 -2.91
N PHE A 181 -2.06 -13.75 -3.55
CA PHE A 181 -1.03 -14.59 -2.94
C PHE A 181 -0.31 -13.94 -1.74
N GLU A 182 -0.59 -12.66 -1.48
CA GLU A 182 0.04 -11.82 -0.45
C GLU A 182 -0.67 -11.84 0.92
N TYR A 183 -1.95 -12.19 0.98
CA TYR A 183 -2.72 -12.16 2.25
C TYR A 183 -2.96 -13.53 2.87
N LEU A 184 -2.16 -14.52 2.45
CA LEU A 184 -2.09 -15.81 3.14
C LEU A 184 -0.83 -15.86 3.97
N CYS A 185 -0.99 -16.20 5.24
CA CYS A 185 0.14 -16.58 6.09
C CYS A 185 0.86 -17.78 5.49
N CYS A 186 1.85 -17.52 4.67
CA CYS A 186 2.81 -18.50 4.21
C CYS A 186 3.91 -18.60 5.26
N SER A 187 3.79 -19.54 6.19
CA SER A 187 4.95 -19.95 6.99
C SER A 187 5.88 -20.79 6.11
N CYS A 188 7.01 -20.21 5.70
CA CYS A 188 8.11 -20.97 5.10
C CYS A 188 8.84 -21.73 6.22
N SER A 189 8.66 -23.06 6.30
CA SER A 189 9.48 -23.90 7.18
C SER A 189 10.78 -24.28 6.44
N PRO A 190 11.98 -24.10 7.02
CA PRO A 190 13.26 -24.27 6.32
C PRO A 190 13.53 -25.70 5.82
N SER A 191 12.81 -26.69 6.32
CA SER A 191 13.19 -28.10 6.18
C SER A 191 12.50 -28.84 5.04
N TYR A 192 11.55 -28.22 4.31
CA TYR A 192 10.85 -28.90 3.22
C TYR A 192 10.20 -27.90 2.25
N ILE A 193 10.61 -27.92 0.98
CA ILE A 193 10.00 -27.16 -0.13
C ILE A 193 8.64 -27.78 -0.47
N ARG A 194 7.67 -27.65 0.43
CA ARG A 194 6.26 -27.97 0.17
C ARG A 194 5.43 -26.92 0.88
N ARG A 195 4.82 -26.03 0.09
CA ARG A 195 3.84 -25.05 0.58
C ARG A 195 2.66 -25.81 1.19
N ARG A 196 2.68 -26.03 2.51
CA ARG A 196 1.49 -26.47 3.23
C ARG A 196 0.71 -25.21 3.62
N PHE A 197 -0.44 -25.02 2.99
CA PHE A 197 -1.45 -24.10 3.49
C PHE A 197 -1.90 -24.58 4.87
N GLN A 198 -1.53 -23.86 5.92
CA GLN A 198 -2.04 -24.08 7.27
C GLN A 198 -3.04 -22.97 7.60
N LEU A 199 -4.24 -23.08 7.02
CA LEU A 199 -5.42 -22.26 7.38
C LEU A 199 -5.76 -22.37 8.88
N SER A 200 -5.25 -23.41 9.56
CA SER A 200 -5.44 -23.60 10.98
C SER A 200 -4.74 -22.55 11.83
N ASN A 201 -3.72 -21.85 11.35
CA ASN A 201 -2.87 -21.04 12.25
C ASN A 201 -2.96 -19.54 11.98
N CYS A 202 -3.68 -19.12 10.94
CA CYS A 202 -3.79 -17.73 10.57
C CYS A 202 -5.04 -17.43 9.74
N LEU A 203 -5.63 -16.26 10.01
CA LEU A 203 -6.79 -15.71 9.33
C LEU A 203 -6.52 -14.24 9.02
N VAL A 204 -6.92 -13.80 7.82
CA VAL A 204 -6.86 -12.38 7.45
C VAL A 204 -8.28 -11.86 7.28
N LEU A 205 -8.57 -10.75 7.96
CA LEU A 205 -9.79 -9.97 7.79
C LEU A 205 -9.46 -8.73 6.97
N VAL A 206 -10.27 -8.40 5.97
CA VAL A 206 -10.08 -7.26 5.06
C VAL A 206 -11.30 -6.35 5.13
N TYR A 207 -11.09 -5.10 5.53
CA TYR A 207 -12.08 -4.05 5.61
C TYR A 207 -11.88 -3.09 4.45
N ASN A 208 -12.85 -3.02 3.55
CA ASN A 208 -12.76 -2.16 2.38
C ASN A 208 -13.38 -0.80 2.73
N LEU A 209 -12.67 0.27 2.38
CA LEU A 209 -13.03 1.65 2.72
C LEU A 209 -13.32 2.43 1.44
N LYS A 210 -14.22 3.41 1.56
CA LYS A 210 -14.60 4.39 0.55
C LYS A 210 -13.98 5.72 0.98
N LEU A 211 -12.72 5.94 0.64
CA LEU A 211 -12.04 7.24 0.74
C LEU A 211 -11.90 7.88 -0.65
#